data_AF-A0A5C6RV63-F1
#
_entry.id   AF-A0A5C6RV63-F1
#
_cell.length_a   1.000
_cell.length_b   1.000
_cell.length_c   1.000
_cell.angle_alpha   90.00
_cell.angle_beta   90.00
_cell.angle_gamma   90.00
#
_symmetry.space_group_name_H-M   'P 1'
#
loop_
_entity.id
_entity.type
_entity.pdbx_description
1 polymer ?
#
loop_
_entity_poly.entity_id
_entity_poly.type
_entity_poly.pdbx_seq_one_letter_code
_entity_poly.pdbx_strand_id
1 'polypeptide(L)'
;MNETQEILIGKGLNAIRFGIHRETLKKQLGEPTEIEQLSSDEDDDENEYFIEVWHYDDIDTSFSFDEEDDWRLTNIASNADNLSFQGKNIKDMPLEEFKTLIDESEVGEMEIEELEENQKLLSILISSINFWFEDGLLSEVQWGVLWTNEDIPKWPL
;
A
#
# COMPACT_ATOMS: atom_id res chain seq x y z
N MET A 1 -10.09 -9.35 19.33
CA MET A 1 -9.62 -8.01 18.94
C MET A 1 -8.46 -8.27 18.01
N ASN A 2 -8.62 -7.99 16.72
CA ASN A 2 -7.51 -8.07 15.78
C ASN A 2 -6.50 -6.99 16.18
N GLU A 3 -5.21 -7.33 16.14
CA GLU A 3 -4.15 -6.36 16.43
C GLU A 3 -4.21 -5.22 15.41
N THR A 4 -4.01 -3.98 15.84
CA THR A 4 -4.00 -2.80 14.97
C THR A 4 -3.03 -2.97 13.80
N GLN A 5 -3.42 -2.50 12.61
CA GLN A 5 -2.59 -2.47 11.41
C GLN A 5 -2.03 -1.06 11.19
N GLU A 6 -0.86 -0.77 11.73
CA GLU A 6 -0.23 0.54 11.61
C GLU A 6 0.59 0.65 10.32
N ILE A 7 0.18 1.56 9.45
CA ILE A 7 0.92 1.97 8.26
C ILE A 7 2.18 2.73 8.69
N LEU A 8 3.32 2.31 8.16
CA LEU A 8 4.61 2.98 8.38
C LEU A 8 5.17 3.44 7.03
N ILE A 9 5.02 4.73 6.72
CA ILE A 9 5.50 5.33 5.46
C ILE A 9 6.96 4.96 5.18
N GLY A 10 7.20 4.44 3.98
CA GLY A 10 8.52 3.98 3.52
C GLY A 10 9.12 2.81 4.29
N LYS A 11 8.37 2.20 5.21
CA LYS A 11 8.83 1.08 6.03
C LYS A 11 8.01 -0.18 5.84
N GLY A 12 6.69 -0.11 5.73
CA GLY A 12 5.80 -1.28 5.54
C GLY A 12 4.57 -1.24 6.45
N LEU A 13 4.20 -2.40 7.00
CA LEU A 13 3.03 -2.59 7.87
C LEU A 13 3.45 -3.23 9.19
N ASN A 14 3.18 -2.61 10.35
CA ASN A 14 3.57 -3.15 11.66
C ASN A 14 5.05 -3.58 11.74
N ALA A 15 5.32 -4.89 11.78
CA ALA A 15 6.66 -5.50 11.78
C ALA A 15 7.13 -5.98 10.39
N ILE A 16 6.24 -6.01 9.40
CA ILE A 16 6.53 -6.33 8.01
C ILE A 16 7.24 -5.14 7.40
N ARG A 17 8.33 -5.40 6.67
CA ARG A 17 9.18 -4.36 6.08
C ARG A 17 9.18 -4.46 4.57
N PHE A 18 9.18 -3.34 3.87
CA PHE A 18 9.53 -3.31 2.46
C PHE A 18 10.93 -3.89 2.26
N GLY A 19 11.15 -4.55 1.12
CA GLY A 19 12.43 -5.16 0.80
C GLY A 19 12.60 -6.60 1.28
N ILE A 20 11.68 -7.14 2.09
CA ILE A 20 11.73 -8.56 2.46
C ILE A 20 11.32 -9.43 1.27
N HIS A 21 11.88 -10.63 1.19
CA HIS A 21 11.44 -11.63 0.23
C HIS A 21 10.18 -12.37 0.71
N ARG A 22 9.49 -12.96 -0.26
CA ARG A 22 8.30 -13.82 -0.11
C ARG A 22 8.42 -14.83 1.04
N GLU A 23 9.55 -15.53 1.19
CA GLU A 23 9.69 -16.52 2.27
C GLU A 23 9.72 -15.90 3.67
N THR A 24 10.15 -14.64 3.79
CA THR A 24 10.11 -13.90 5.06
C THR A 24 8.68 -13.54 5.42
N LEU A 25 7.89 -13.07 4.44
CA LEU A 25 6.47 -12.80 4.66
C LEU A 25 5.72 -14.09 5.05
N LYS A 26 5.97 -15.22 4.36
CA LYS A 26 5.36 -16.52 4.73
C LYS A 26 5.68 -16.95 6.16
N LYS A 27 6.91 -16.70 6.64
CA LYS A 27 7.29 -17.00 8.02
C LYS A 27 6.56 -16.11 9.03
N GLN A 28 6.16 -14.90 8.64
CA GLN A 28 5.47 -13.94 9.50
C GLN A 28 3.95 -14.14 9.52
N LEU A 29 3.34 -14.39 8.36
CA LEU A 29 1.87 -14.43 8.21
C LEU A 29 1.30 -15.81 7.87
N GLY A 30 2.14 -16.77 7.45
CA GLY A 30 1.68 -18.06 6.92
C GLY A 30 1.52 -18.02 5.40
N GLU A 31 0.68 -18.91 4.86
CA GLU A 31 0.42 -18.94 3.42
C GLU A 31 -0.62 -17.87 3.05
N PRO A 32 -0.47 -17.19 1.90
CA PRO A 32 -1.51 -16.31 1.38
C PRO A 32 -2.76 -17.12 1.01
N THR A 33 -3.92 -16.46 1.05
CA THR A 33 -5.19 -17.02 0.60
C THR A 33 -5.21 -17.19 -0.92
N GLU A 34 -4.69 -16.19 -1.63
CA GLU A 34 -4.59 -16.17 -3.09
C GLU A 34 -3.28 -15.53 -3.54
N ILE A 35 -2.76 -16.00 -4.67
CA ILE A 35 -1.60 -15.43 -5.35
C ILE A 35 -2.03 -15.09 -6.77
N GLU A 36 -1.99 -13.80 -7.11
CA GLU A 36 -2.21 -13.28 -8.45
C GLU A 36 -0.86 -12.91 -9.08
N GLN A 37 -0.68 -13.17 -10.37
CA GLN A 37 0.48 -12.74 -11.14
C GLN A 37 0.02 -11.79 -12.24
N LEU A 38 0.62 -10.60 -12.27
CA LEU A 38 0.36 -9.53 -13.22
C LEU A 38 1.61 -9.31 -14.06
N SER A 39 1.44 -9.01 -15.34
CA SER A 39 2.51 -8.55 -16.23
C SER A 39 2.59 -7.02 -16.25
N SER A 40 3.79 -6.48 -16.42
CA SER A 40 4.03 -5.04 -16.59
C SER A 40 3.45 -4.46 -17.88
N ASP A 41 3.27 -5.30 -18.90
CA ASP A 41 2.82 -4.91 -20.23
C ASP A 41 1.59 -5.72 -20.69
N GLU A 42 0.65 -5.03 -21.34
CA GLU A 42 -0.50 -5.66 -22.00
C GLU A 42 -0.15 -6.18 -23.44
N ASP A 43 1.02 -5.79 -23.99
CA ASP A 43 1.35 -5.87 -25.43
C ASP A 43 2.58 -6.73 -25.80
N ASP A 44 3.03 -7.66 -24.93
CA ASP A 44 3.98 -8.75 -25.29
C ASP A 44 5.36 -8.24 -25.78
N ASP A 45 5.96 -7.28 -25.04
CA ASP A 45 7.28 -6.68 -25.33
C ASP A 45 8.43 -7.46 -24.64
N GLU A 46 9.65 -7.40 -25.18
CA GLU A 46 10.79 -8.22 -24.70
C GLU A 46 11.31 -7.85 -23.28
N ASN A 47 10.75 -6.81 -22.65
CA ASN A 47 11.11 -6.35 -21.30
C ASN A 47 9.96 -6.52 -20.28
N GLU A 48 9.04 -7.44 -20.54
CA GLU A 48 7.99 -7.79 -19.58
C GLU A 48 8.60 -8.26 -18.25
N TYR A 49 8.16 -7.66 -17.15
CA TYR A 49 8.44 -8.10 -15.80
C TYR A 49 7.14 -8.40 -15.05
N PHE A 50 7.24 -9.27 -14.05
CA PHE A 50 6.08 -9.73 -13.32
C PHE A 50 5.94 -9.08 -11.94
N ILE A 51 4.69 -8.81 -11.57
CA ILE A 51 4.29 -8.46 -10.20
C ILE A 51 3.47 -9.64 -9.66
N GLU A 52 3.84 -10.11 -8.46
CA GLU A 52 3.10 -11.16 -7.76
C GLU A 52 2.39 -10.54 -6.55
N VAL A 53 1.06 -10.57 -6.53
CA VAL A 53 0.22 -10.04 -5.46
C VAL A 53 -0.26 -11.18 -4.58
N TRP A 54 0.05 -11.09 -3.29
CA TRP A 54 -0.35 -12.07 -2.29
C TRP A 54 -1.47 -11.50 -1.42
N HIS A 55 -2.65 -12.10 -1.52
CA HIS A 55 -3.82 -11.70 -0.75
C HIS A 55 -3.93 -12.49 0.55
N TYR A 56 -4.17 -11.79 1.66
CA TYR A 56 -4.45 -12.38 2.97
C TYR A 56 -5.81 -11.90 3.48
N ASP A 57 -6.88 -12.59 3.08
CA ASP A 57 -8.27 -12.26 3.43
C ASP A 57 -8.52 -12.18 4.94
N ASP A 58 -7.84 -12.99 5.75
CA ASP A 58 -7.99 -12.99 7.21
C ASP A 58 -7.61 -11.64 7.85
N ILE A 59 -6.81 -10.82 7.15
CA ILE A 59 -6.34 -9.52 7.60
C ILE A 59 -6.63 -8.40 6.59
N ASP A 60 -7.45 -8.67 5.57
CA ASP A 60 -7.89 -7.68 4.58
C ASP A 60 -6.72 -6.86 3.99
N THR A 61 -5.62 -7.56 3.64
CA THR A 61 -4.37 -6.93 3.19
C THR A 61 -3.70 -7.76 2.10
N SER A 62 -3.15 -7.06 1.11
CA SER A 62 -2.42 -7.64 -0.01
C SER A 62 -0.99 -7.11 -0.06
N PHE A 63 -0.04 -7.95 -0.47
CA PHE A 63 1.39 -7.65 -0.55
C PHE A 63 1.90 -7.91 -1.96
N SER A 64 2.45 -6.90 -2.62
CA SER A 64 2.97 -7.02 -3.99
C SER A 64 4.49 -7.18 -3.99
N PHE A 65 4.97 -8.16 -4.75
CA PHE A 65 6.38 -8.45 -4.96
C PHE A 65 6.73 -8.22 -6.42
N ASP A 66 7.83 -7.51 -6.65
CA ASP A 66 8.23 -7.06 -7.99
C ASP A 66 9.47 -7.83 -8.46
N GLU A 67 9.41 -8.39 -9.67
CA GLU A 67 10.49 -9.14 -10.30
C GLU A 67 11.73 -8.27 -10.58
N GLU A 68 11.55 -7.02 -11.03
CA GLU A 68 12.67 -6.10 -11.30
C GLU A 68 13.48 -5.83 -10.02
N ASP A 69 12.80 -5.96 -8.89
CA ASP A 69 13.33 -5.77 -7.55
C ASP A 69 13.68 -7.08 -6.82
N ASP A 70 14.05 -8.14 -7.53
CA ASP A 70 14.47 -9.43 -6.95
C ASP A 70 13.37 -10.05 -6.06
N TRP A 71 12.12 -9.93 -6.49
CA TRP A 71 10.93 -10.44 -5.81
C TRP A 71 10.83 -9.97 -4.36
N ARG A 72 11.15 -8.69 -4.13
CA ARG A 72 11.03 -8.04 -2.83
C ARG A 72 9.69 -7.33 -2.70
N LEU A 73 9.21 -7.24 -1.46
CA LEU A 73 7.98 -6.52 -1.14
C LEU A 73 8.16 -5.02 -1.45
N THR A 74 7.40 -4.51 -2.43
CA THR A 74 7.45 -3.12 -2.89
C THR A 74 6.18 -2.35 -2.58
N ASN A 75 5.01 -2.99 -2.54
CA ASN A 75 3.72 -2.34 -2.31
C ASN A 75 2.81 -3.15 -1.37
N ILE A 76 1.99 -2.44 -0.59
CA ILE A 76 0.97 -3.01 0.29
C ILE A 76 -0.35 -2.30 0.00
N ALA A 77 -1.44 -3.06 -0.09
CA ALA A 77 -2.80 -2.54 -0.18
C ALA A 77 -3.63 -3.10 0.98
N SER A 78 -4.44 -2.27 1.63
CA SER A 78 -5.30 -2.71 2.73
C SER A 78 -6.60 -1.93 2.79
N ASN A 79 -7.69 -2.64 3.06
CA ASN A 79 -9.01 -2.10 3.35
C ASN A 79 -9.51 -2.53 4.75
N ALA A 80 -8.58 -2.97 5.62
CA ALA A 80 -8.89 -3.56 6.91
C ALA A 80 -9.55 -2.59 7.90
N ASP A 81 -10.50 -3.09 8.69
CA ASP A 81 -11.24 -2.29 9.69
C ASP A 81 -10.35 -1.71 10.81
N ASN A 82 -9.24 -2.39 11.10
CA ASN A 82 -8.27 -2.05 12.14
C ASN A 82 -7.06 -1.27 11.60
N LEU A 83 -7.12 -0.77 10.36
CA LEU A 83 -6.06 0.02 9.75
C LEU A 83 -5.89 1.37 10.47
N SER A 84 -4.64 1.71 10.75
CA SER A 84 -4.28 2.95 11.44
C SER A 84 -3.11 3.66 10.77
N PHE A 85 -3.13 4.97 10.93
CA PHE A 85 -2.09 5.87 10.46
C PHE A 85 -1.79 6.90 11.55
N GLN A 86 -0.53 6.96 11.96
CA GLN A 86 -0.07 7.79 13.07
C GLN A 86 -0.83 7.49 14.38
N GLY A 87 -1.14 6.21 14.60
CA GLY A 87 -1.86 5.74 15.78
C GLY A 87 -3.36 6.09 15.84
N LYS A 88 -3.93 6.67 14.77
CA LYS A 88 -5.38 6.89 14.63
C LYS A 88 -5.94 5.85 13.67
N ASN A 89 -7.07 5.23 14.04
CA ASN A 89 -7.80 4.37 13.10
C ASN A 89 -8.41 5.24 12.00
N ILE A 90 -8.25 4.82 10.75
CA ILE A 90 -8.63 5.62 9.58
C ILE A 90 -9.72 4.97 8.71
N LYS A 91 -10.15 3.75 9.04
CA LYS A 91 -11.23 3.07 8.32
C LYS A 91 -12.49 3.92 8.33
N ASP A 92 -13.14 4.03 7.18
CA ASP A 92 -14.38 4.79 6.99
C ASP A 92 -14.28 6.27 7.41
N MET A 93 -13.07 6.82 7.52
CA MET A 93 -12.90 8.23 7.84
C MET A 93 -13.41 9.08 6.67
N PRO A 94 -14.26 10.10 6.92
CA PRO A 94 -14.70 11.01 5.87
C PRO A 94 -13.53 11.80 5.28
N LEU A 95 -13.56 12.06 3.98
CA LEU A 95 -12.49 12.77 3.26
C LEU A 95 -12.03 14.07 3.94
N GLU A 96 -12.95 14.91 4.41
CA GLU A 96 -12.59 16.19 5.03
C GLU A 96 -11.93 16.03 6.42
N GLU A 97 -12.32 15.00 7.17
CA GLU A 97 -11.64 14.64 8.44
C GLU A 97 -10.25 14.09 8.14
N PHE A 98 -10.14 13.23 7.13
CA PHE A 98 -8.88 12.65 6.71
C PHE A 98 -7.89 13.71 6.19
N LYS A 99 -8.36 14.68 5.41
CA LYS A 99 -7.51 15.81 4.95
C LYS A 99 -6.97 16.62 6.12
N THR A 100 -7.79 16.85 7.15
CA THR A 100 -7.32 17.51 8.38
C THR A 100 -6.23 16.68 9.07
N LEU A 101 -6.41 15.36 9.15
CA LEU A 101 -5.40 14.45 9.69
C LEU A 101 -4.07 14.54 8.92
N ILE A 102 -4.12 14.60 7.58
CA ILE A 102 -2.93 14.68 6.75
C ILE A 102 -2.27 16.07 6.83
N ASP A 103 -3.04 17.16 6.87
CA ASP A 103 -2.51 18.54 7.02
C ASP A 103 -1.75 18.73 8.34
N GLU A 104 -2.16 18.01 9.39
CA GLU A 104 -1.45 17.98 10.68
C GLU A 104 -0.16 17.14 10.65
N SER A 105 0.09 16.43 9.55
CA SER A 105 1.18 15.48 9.40
C SER A 105 2.28 15.97 8.45
N GLU A 106 3.53 15.59 8.71
CA GLU A 106 4.68 15.98 7.87
C GLU A 106 4.95 14.98 6.73
N VAL A 107 3.89 14.52 6.03
CA VAL A 107 3.99 13.41 5.06
C VAL A 107 3.97 13.85 3.59
N GLY A 108 3.70 15.11 3.30
CA GLY A 108 3.77 15.67 1.95
C GLY A 108 2.51 16.41 1.53
N GLU A 109 2.48 16.83 0.26
CA GLU A 109 1.34 17.52 -0.32
C GLU A 109 0.29 16.52 -0.83
N MET A 110 -0.97 16.80 -0.56
CA MET A 110 -2.10 16.01 -1.05
C MET A 110 -2.48 16.46 -2.47
N GLU A 111 -2.54 15.49 -3.38
CA GLU A 111 -3.15 15.64 -4.70
C GLU A 111 -4.46 14.86 -4.71
N ILE A 112 -5.56 15.48 -5.13
CA ILE A 112 -6.88 14.84 -5.15
C ILE A 112 -7.38 14.79 -6.59
N GLU A 113 -7.70 13.58 -7.04
CA GLU A 113 -8.30 13.30 -8.33
C GLU A 113 -9.73 12.78 -8.16
N GLU A 114 -10.68 13.35 -8.89
CA GLU A 114 -12.06 12.85 -8.98
C GLU A 114 -12.14 11.89 -10.18
N LEU A 115 -12.36 10.61 -9.91
CA LEU A 115 -12.33 9.56 -10.93
C LEU A 115 -13.75 9.25 -11.45
N GLU A 116 -14.68 9.01 -10.51
CA GLU A 116 -16.10 8.81 -10.78
C GLU A 116 -16.96 9.65 -9.82
N GLU A 117 -18.29 9.65 -9.98
CA GLU A 117 -19.20 10.47 -9.15
C GLU A 117 -19.04 10.19 -7.65
N ASN A 118 -18.73 8.94 -7.28
CA ASN A 118 -18.55 8.51 -5.90
C ASN A 118 -17.13 8.05 -5.57
N GLN A 119 -16.17 8.16 -6.49
CA GLN A 119 -14.79 7.72 -6.29
C GLN A 119 -13.79 8.87 -6.38
N LYS A 120 -12.93 8.97 -5.36
CA LYS A 120 -11.83 9.93 -5.33
C LYS A 120 -10.55 9.25 -4.90
N LEU A 121 -9.45 9.69 -5.49
CA LEU A 121 -8.11 9.28 -5.14
C LEU A 121 -7.39 10.46 -4.49
N LEU A 122 -6.86 10.27 -3.29
CA LEU A 122 -5.95 11.22 -2.64
C LEU A 122 -4.55 10.61 -2.62
N SER A 123 -3.62 11.25 -3.32
CA SER A 123 -2.25 10.79 -3.49
C SER A 123 -1.28 11.71 -2.76
N ILE A 124 -0.25 11.13 -2.15
CA ILE A 124 0.87 11.88 -1.56
C ILE A 124 2.17 11.32 -2.13
N LEU A 125 2.57 11.88 -3.27
CA LEU A 125 3.63 11.32 -4.13
C LEU A 125 4.95 11.07 -3.39
N ILE A 126 5.41 12.04 -2.58
CA ILE A 126 6.68 11.93 -1.85
C ILE A 126 6.66 10.83 -0.77
N SER A 127 5.47 10.46 -0.30
CA SER A 127 5.26 9.36 0.66
C SER A 127 4.91 8.03 -0.01
N SER A 128 4.79 8.00 -1.34
CA SER A 128 4.36 6.83 -2.11
C SER A 128 3.12 6.18 -1.49
N ILE A 129 2.07 6.98 -1.25
CA ILE A 129 0.84 6.51 -0.62
C ILE A 129 -0.38 7.13 -1.31
N ASN A 130 -1.39 6.29 -1.50
CA ASN A 130 -2.65 6.57 -2.15
C ASN A 130 -3.78 6.15 -1.21
N PHE A 131 -4.79 6.99 -1.11
CA PHE A 131 -5.98 6.80 -0.29
C PHE A 131 -7.21 6.86 -1.18
N TRP A 132 -7.89 5.73 -1.33
CA TRP A 132 -9.10 5.59 -2.10
C TRP A 132 -10.31 5.93 -1.24
N PHE A 133 -11.18 6.77 -1.78
CA PHE A 133 -12.44 7.14 -1.15
C PHE A 133 -13.61 6.71 -2.02
N GLU A 134 -14.55 5.99 -1.42
CA GLU A 134 -15.81 5.60 -2.04
C GLU A 134 -16.97 6.14 -1.20
N ASP A 135 -17.96 6.75 -1.86
CA ASP A 135 -19.11 7.40 -1.21
C ASP A 135 -18.69 8.41 -0.11
N GLY A 136 -17.49 9.00 -0.26
CA GLY A 136 -16.90 9.98 0.65
C GLY A 136 -16.18 9.42 1.88
N LEU A 137 -16.05 8.09 2.00
CA LEU A 137 -15.39 7.38 3.09
C LEU A 137 -14.12 6.68 2.60
N LEU A 138 -13.08 6.62 3.44
CA LEU A 138 -11.86 5.89 3.12
C LEU A 138 -12.17 4.38 2.97
N SER A 139 -11.95 3.85 1.77
CA SER A 139 -12.23 2.45 1.41
C SER A 139 -10.97 1.59 1.37
N GLU A 140 -9.88 2.13 0.82
CA GLU A 140 -8.61 1.40 0.66
C GLU A 140 -7.41 2.34 0.77
N VAL A 141 -6.30 1.82 1.29
CA VAL A 141 -5.01 2.50 1.28
C VAL A 141 -3.99 1.62 0.57
N GLN A 142 -3.24 2.23 -0.35
CA GLN A 142 -2.13 1.59 -1.06
C GLN A 142 -0.87 2.39 -0.79
N TRP A 143 0.21 1.72 -0.35
CA TRP A 143 1.48 2.40 -0.11
C TRP A 143 2.67 1.55 -0.50
N GLY A 144 3.67 2.24 -1.03
CA GLY A 144 4.88 1.67 -1.56
C GLY A 144 6.13 1.96 -0.75
N VAL A 145 7.20 1.28 -1.14
CA VAL A 145 8.57 1.67 -0.82
C VAL A 145 8.83 3.09 -1.33
N LEU A 146 9.64 3.85 -0.59
CA LEU A 146 10.09 5.16 -1.08
C LEU A 146 11.19 4.97 -2.12
N TRP A 147 11.37 5.98 -2.96
CA TRP A 147 12.35 5.93 -4.04
C TRP A 147 13.44 6.98 -3.82
N THR A 148 14.69 6.62 -4.12
CA THR A 148 15.83 7.55 -4.07
C THR A 148 15.90 8.38 -5.35
N ASN A 149 15.47 7.79 -6.46
CA ASN A 149 15.27 8.36 -7.78
C ASN A 149 14.24 7.46 -8.52
N GLU A 150 14.02 7.67 -9.81
CA GLU A 150 13.01 6.93 -10.59
C GLU A 150 13.17 5.41 -10.58
N ASP A 151 14.37 4.87 -10.34
CA ASP A 151 14.67 3.43 -10.51
C ASP A 151 15.22 2.73 -9.26
N ILE A 152 15.48 3.46 -8.16
CA ILE A 152 16.20 2.90 -6.99
C ILE A 152 15.32 2.98 -5.75
N PRO A 153 14.75 1.84 -5.30
CA PRO A 153 14.03 1.79 -4.04
C PRO A 153 14.94 2.11 -2.85
N LYS A 154 14.38 2.87 -1.92
CA LYS A 154 14.97 3.21 -0.63
C LYS A 154 14.47 2.23 0.42
N TRP A 155 15.11 1.07 0.48
CA TRP A 155 14.77 0.05 1.47
C TRP A 155 14.92 0.56 2.91
N PRO A 156 13.98 0.22 3.80
CA PRO A 156 14.11 0.53 5.22
C PRO A 156 15.22 -0.34 5.83
N LEU A 157 16.34 0.29 6.21
CA LEU A 157 17.46 -0.34 6.94
C LEU A 157 17.06 -0.89 8.31
#